data_AF-A0A9Q8QVF8-F1
#
_entry.id   AF-A0A9Q8QVF8-F1
#
_cell.length_a   1.000
_cell.length_b   1.000
_cell.length_c   1.000
_cell.angle_alpha   90.00
_cell.angle_beta   90.00
_cell.angle_gamma   90.00
#
_symmetry.space_group_name_H-M   'P 1'
#
loop_
_entity.id
_entity.type
_entity.pdbx_description
1 polymer ?
#
loop_
_entity_poly.entity_id
_entity_poly.type
_entity_poly.pdbx_seq_one_letter_code
_entity_poly.pdbx_strand_id
1 'polypeptide(L)'
;MTAVPVSEEGMGSAVNDTIRELSGTLGVGIMGSLQAGTYTTGLTDALRGSYLSQDILGASKESVMAAESISGSLPGTLRRLLDDSVASAFMDGLHSVCLAAMTIALIAAVVAIVAMPKRR
;
A
#
# COMPACT_ATOMS: atom_id res chain seq x y z
N MET A 1 16.74 4.95 -30.46
CA MET A 1 17.16 5.41 -29.13
C MET A 1 18.51 6.09 -29.30
N THR A 2 18.54 7.42 -29.20
CA THR A 2 19.77 8.18 -28.95
C THR A 2 19.33 9.50 -28.33
N ALA A 3 18.95 9.46 -27.05
CA ALA A 3 18.62 10.66 -26.29
C ALA A 3 19.88 11.32 -25.70
N VAL A 4 21.01 10.59 -25.70
CA VAL A 4 22.30 10.97 -25.11
C VAL A 4 23.44 10.55 -26.07
N PRO A 5 24.52 11.32 -26.22
CA PRO A 5 25.69 10.94 -27.02
C PRO A 5 26.35 9.63 -26.53
N VAL A 6 26.95 8.85 -27.45
CA VAL A 6 27.57 7.53 -27.15
C VAL A 6 28.61 7.60 -26.03
N SER A 7 29.37 8.69 -25.93
CA SER A 7 30.36 8.92 -24.87
C SER A 7 29.75 9.07 -23.47
N GLU A 8 28.44 9.30 -23.37
CA GLU A 8 27.72 9.57 -22.11
C GLU A 8 26.63 8.54 -21.81
N GLU A 9 26.48 7.49 -22.63
CA GLU A 9 25.48 6.43 -22.43
C GLU A 9 25.62 5.74 -21.07
N GLY A 10 26.86 5.55 -20.60
CA GLY A 10 27.13 4.98 -19.27
C GLY A 10 26.65 5.88 -18.13
N MET A 11 26.84 7.19 -18.24
CA MET A 11 26.32 8.16 -17.25
C MET A 11 24.79 8.23 -17.30
N GLY A 12 24.21 8.23 -18.50
CA GLY A 12 22.76 8.23 -18.69
C GLY A 12 22.08 6.99 -18.08
N SER A 13 22.65 5.79 -18.27
CA SER A 13 22.14 4.56 -17.66
C SER A 13 22.23 4.60 -16.14
N ALA A 14 23.38 5.01 -15.59
CA ALA A 14 23.58 5.07 -14.13
C ALA A 14 22.56 6.00 -13.43
N VAL A 15 22.25 7.14 -14.04
CA VAL A 15 21.23 8.07 -13.52
C VAL A 15 19.85 7.44 -13.61
N ASN A 16 19.50 6.80 -14.73
CA ASN A 16 18.20 6.15 -14.90
C ASN A 16 18.01 4.99 -13.91
N ASP A 17 19.06 4.19 -13.67
CA ASP A 17 19.03 3.10 -12.69
C ASP A 17 18.82 3.64 -11.28
N THR A 18 19.56 4.68 -10.90
CA THR A 18 19.39 5.36 -9.60
C THR A 18 17.96 5.85 -9.40
N ILE A 19 17.38 6.48 -10.43
CA ILE A 19 15.98 6.95 -10.37
C ILE A 19 15.03 5.76 -10.21
N ARG A 20 15.27 4.65 -10.90
CA ARG A 20 14.40 3.46 -10.85
C ARG A 20 14.47 2.76 -9.49
N GLU A 21 15.66 2.64 -8.91
CA GLU A 21 15.87 2.06 -7.59
C GLU A 21 15.27 2.93 -6.48
N LEU A 22 15.51 4.25 -6.56
CA LEU A 22 14.97 5.22 -5.60
C LEU A 22 13.44 5.25 -5.66
N SER A 23 12.87 5.38 -6.87
CA SER A 23 11.41 5.41 -7.05
C SER A 23 10.74 4.10 -6.68
N GLY A 24 11.38 2.95 -6.94
CA GLY A 24 10.88 1.64 -6.51
C GLY A 24 10.78 1.53 -5.00
N THR A 25 11.83 1.91 -4.28
CA THR A 25 11.88 1.84 -2.81
C THR A 25 10.87 2.81 -2.18
N LEU A 26 10.81 4.05 -2.68
CA LEU A 26 9.85 5.05 -2.21
C LEU A 26 8.40 4.62 -2.48
N GLY A 27 8.13 4.06 -3.66
CA GLY A 27 6.80 3.57 -4.02
C GLY A 27 6.31 2.49 -3.05
N VAL A 28 7.15 1.48 -2.77
CA VAL A 28 6.80 0.42 -1.80
C VAL A 28 6.56 0.99 -0.40
N GLY A 29 7.40 1.92 0.06
CA GLY A 29 7.26 2.52 1.39
C GLY A 29 5.97 3.35 1.55
N ILE A 30 5.63 4.18 0.55
CA ILE A 30 4.41 5.00 0.57
C ILE A 30 3.17 4.11 0.54
N MET A 31 3.14 3.11 -0.34
CA MET A 31 2.00 2.21 -0.50
C MET A 31 1.80 1.34 0.75
N GLY A 32 2.89 0.84 1.34
CA GLY A 32 2.84 0.13 2.61
C GLY A 32 2.35 1.01 3.77
N SER A 33 2.77 2.27 3.82
CA SER A 33 2.30 3.23 4.84
C SER A 33 0.80 3.53 4.68
N LEU A 34 0.32 3.69 3.44
CA LEU A 34 -1.09 3.87 3.14
C LEU A 34 -1.91 2.65 3.56
N GLN A 35 -1.45 1.44 3.24
CA GLN A 35 -2.09 0.19 3.67
C GLN A 35 -2.15 0.08 5.20
N ALA A 36 -1.03 0.34 5.88
CA ALA A 36 -0.97 0.24 7.34
C ALA A 36 -1.89 1.28 8.01
N GLY A 37 -1.90 2.51 7.52
CA GLY A 37 -2.76 3.58 8.05
C GLY A 37 -4.25 3.31 7.83
N THR A 38 -4.63 2.81 6.66
CA THR A 38 -6.04 2.46 6.35
C THR A 38 -6.49 1.23 7.15
N TYR A 39 -5.66 0.19 7.24
CA TYR A 39 -5.93 -0.99 8.06
C TYR A 39 -6.14 -0.65 9.54
N THR A 40 -5.19 0.09 10.15
CA THR A 40 -5.24 0.40 11.58
C THR A 40 -6.41 1.32 11.94
N THR A 41 -6.72 2.30 11.09
CA THR A 41 -7.90 3.17 11.23
C THR A 41 -9.19 2.37 11.07
N GLY A 42 -9.31 1.61 9.98
CA GLY A 42 -10.50 0.81 9.67
C GLY A 42 -10.81 -0.21 10.76
N LEU A 43 -9.78 -0.86 11.30
CA LEU A 43 -9.95 -1.81 12.40
C LEU A 43 -10.38 -1.13 13.71
N THR A 44 -9.86 0.08 13.99
CA THR A 44 -10.30 0.87 15.15
C THR A 44 -11.77 1.23 15.06
N ASP A 45 -12.22 1.59 13.86
CA ASP A 45 -13.59 2.02 13.62
C ASP A 45 -14.56 0.85 13.63
N ALA A 46 -14.19 -0.28 13.01
CA ALA A 46 -14.99 -1.49 12.99
C ALA A 46 -15.21 -2.09 14.39
N LEU A 47 -14.21 -1.99 15.27
CA LEU A 47 -14.26 -2.54 16.63
C LEU A 47 -14.66 -1.50 17.69
N ARG A 48 -15.04 -0.29 17.28
CA ARG A 48 -15.42 0.79 18.19
C ARG A 48 -16.65 0.39 19.00
N GLY A 49 -16.55 0.48 20.33
CA GLY A 49 -17.64 0.11 21.24
C GLY A 49 -17.87 -1.40 21.40
N SER A 50 -16.98 -2.23 20.86
CA SER A 50 -16.97 -3.67 21.12
C SER A 50 -16.51 -3.97 22.56
N TYR A 51 -16.83 -5.17 23.06
CA TYR A 51 -16.35 -5.69 24.34
C TYR A 51 -14.90 -6.23 24.28
N LEU A 52 -14.18 -5.96 23.18
CA LEU A 52 -12.82 -6.43 22.99
C LEU A 52 -11.85 -5.63 23.87
N SER A 53 -10.90 -6.30 24.52
CA SER A 53 -9.85 -5.62 25.28
C SER A 53 -8.99 -4.74 24.35
N GLN A 54 -8.51 -3.61 24.88
CA GLN A 54 -7.58 -2.73 24.17
C GLN A 54 -6.28 -3.44 23.80
N ASP A 55 -5.83 -4.43 24.58
CA ASP A 55 -4.63 -5.20 24.28
C ASP A 55 -4.79 -6.05 23.02
N ILE A 56 -5.97 -6.66 22.84
CA ILE A 56 -6.29 -7.45 21.64
C ILE A 56 -6.38 -6.54 20.43
N LEU A 57 -7.02 -5.38 20.57
CA LEU A 57 -7.10 -4.37 19.51
C LEU A 57 -5.69 -3.86 19.13
N GLY A 58 -4.83 -3.59 20.12
CA GLY A 58 -3.46 -3.17 19.92
C GLY A 58 -2.63 -4.19 19.15
N ALA A 59 -2.64 -5.45 19.60
CA ALA A 59 -1.96 -6.54 18.92
C ALA A 59 -2.50 -6.77 17.50
N SER A 60 -3.81 -6.66 17.31
CA SER A 60 -4.43 -6.83 15.98
C SER A 60 -4.02 -5.72 15.00
N LYS A 61 -3.68 -4.52 15.48
CA LYS A 61 -3.20 -3.42 14.65
C LYS A 61 -1.76 -3.60 14.18
N GLU A 62 -0.94 -4.38 14.87
CA GLU A 62 0.45 -4.63 14.47
C GLU A 62 0.52 -5.39 13.14
N SER A 63 -0.34 -6.40 12.97
CA SER A 63 -0.50 -7.11 11.70
C SER A 63 -1.75 -7.98 11.69
N VAL A 64 -2.21 -8.34 10.48
CA VAL A 64 -3.26 -9.34 10.26
C VAL A 64 -2.89 -10.68 10.90
N MET A 65 -1.63 -11.09 10.78
CA MET A 65 -1.14 -12.35 11.35
C MET A 65 -1.15 -12.35 12.88
N ALA A 66 -0.81 -11.21 13.51
CA ALA A 66 -0.92 -11.05 14.95
C ALA A 66 -2.38 -11.16 15.40
N ALA A 67 -3.31 -10.53 14.66
CA ALA A 67 -4.75 -10.62 14.94
C ALA A 67 -5.25 -12.08 14.86
N GLU A 68 -4.85 -12.82 13.81
CA GLU A 68 -5.21 -14.24 13.64
C GLU A 68 -4.65 -15.10 14.79
N SER A 69 -3.41 -14.86 15.21
CA SER A 69 -2.75 -15.64 16.27
C SER A 69 -3.46 -15.57 17.62
N ILE A 70 -4.08 -14.42 17.93
CA ILE A 70 -4.82 -14.21 19.18
C ILE A 70 -6.31 -14.53 19.04
N SER A 71 -6.87 -14.47 17.83
CA SER A 71 -8.29 -14.70 17.56
C SER A 71 -8.77 -16.07 18.02
N GLY A 72 -7.91 -17.09 17.92
CA GLY A 72 -8.21 -18.45 18.40
C GLY A 72 -8.50 -18.58 19.90
N SER A 73 -8.05 -17.62 20.72
CA SER A 73 -8.30 -17.59 22.16
C SER A 73 -9.65 -16.97 22.54
N LEU A 74 -10.37 -16.37 21.59
CA LEU A 74 -11.60 -15.64 21.85
C LEU A 74 -12.84 -16.54 21.80
N PRO A 75 -13.89 -16.20 22.58
CA PRO A 75 -15.21 -16.79 22.43
C PRO A 75 -15.76 -16.61 21.01
N GLY A 76 -16.52 -17.59 20.51
CA GLY A 76 -16.86 -17.70 19.08
C GLY A 76 -17.59 -16.50 18.45
N THR A 77 -18.26 -15.65 19.23
CA THR A 77 -18.86 -14.40 18.72
C THR A 77 -17.82 -13.28 18.59
N LEU A 78 -16.94 -13.12 19.58
CA LEU A 78 -15.86 -12.11 19.54
C LEU A 78 -14.80 -12.48 18.52
N ARG A 79 -14.49 -13.78 18.38
CA ARG A 79 -13.62 -14.32 17.34
C ARG A 79 -14.12 -13.94 15.95
N ARG A 80 -15.38 -14.24 15.62
CA ARG A 80 -15.98 -13.89 14.33
C ARG A 80 -15.96 -12.38 14.08
N LEU A 81 -16.34 -11.59 15.09
CA LEU A 81 -16.29 -10.14 14.99
C LEU A 81 -14.87 -9.64 14.65
N LEU A 82 -13.84 -10.17 15.32
CA LEU A 82 -12.45 -9.81 15.07
C LEU A 82 -12.01 -10.25 13.67
N ASP A 83 -12.23 -11.52 13.31
CA ASP A 83 -11.84 -12.08 12.01
C ASP A 83 -12.48 -11.30 10.85
N ASP A 84 -13.78 -11.01 10.92
CA ASP A 84 -14.50 -10.24 9.90
C ASP A 84 -13.99 -8.79 9.82
N SER A 85 -13.72 -8.15 10.97
CA SER A 85 -13.23 -6.77 11.02
C SER A 85 -11.81 -6.65 10.45
N VAL A 86 -10.94 -7.61 10.76
CA VAL A 86 -9.56 -7.67 10.25
C VAL A 86 -9.58 -7.88 8.73
N ALA A 87 -10.39 -8.83 8.25
CA ALA A 87 -10.52 -9.11 6.82
C ALA A 87 -11.04 -7.89 6.05
N SER A 88 -12.11 -7.24 6.55
CA SER A 88 -12.66 -6.03 5.92
C SER A 88 -11.65 -4.90 5.90
N ALA A 89 -11.04 -4.57 7.05
CA ALA A 89 -10.09 -3.45 7.15
C ALA A 89 -8.85 -3.67 6.26
N PHE A 90 -8.38 -4.92 6.14
CA PHE A 90 -7.28 -5.25 5.24
C PHE A 90 -7.66 -5.03 3.78
N MET A 91 -8.83 -5.52 3.36
CA MET A 91 -9.34 -5.36 1.99
C MET A 91 -9.61 -3.90 1.64
N ASP A 92 -10.13 -3.10 2.57
CA ASP A 92 -10.34 -1.66 2.37
C ASP A 92 -9.01 -0.93 2.16
N GLY A 93 -7.98 -1.29 2.92
CA GLY A 93 -6.64 -0.76 2.69
C GLY A 93 -6.07 -1.21 1.34
N LEU A 94 -6.29 -2.46 0.94
CA LEU A 94 -5.83 -2.97 -0.35
C LEU A 94 -6.49 -2.25 -1.51
N HIS A 95 -7.80 -2.03 -1.45
CA HIS A 95 -8.52 -1.22 -2.42
C HIS A 95 -7.99 0.21 -2.49
N SER A 96 -7.71 0.83 -1.33
CA SER A 96 -7.15 2.18 -1.26
C SER A 96 -5.79 2.26 -1.97
N VAL A 97 -4.92 1.28 -1.74
CA VAL A 97 -3.63 1.14 -2.43
C VAL A 97 -3.83 0.93 -3.93
N CYS A 98 -4.71 0.02 -4.36
CA CYS A 98 -5.00 -0.20 -5.78
C CYS A 98 -5.51 1.07 -6.49
N LEU A 99 -6.40 1.83 -5.85
CA LEU A 99 -6.91 3.09 -6.38
C LEU A 99 -5.81 4.16 -6.49
N ALA A 100 -4.91 4.23 -5.50
CA ALA A 100 -3.75 5.11 -5.55
C ALA A 100 -2.83 4.73 -6.72
N ALA A 101 -2.49 3.44 -6.88
CA ALA A 101 -1.69 2.95 -8.00
C ALA A 101 -2.34 3.27 -9.36
N MET A 102 -3.64 3.01 -9.50
CA MET A 102 -4.41 3.31 -10.70
C MET A 102 -4.33 4.81 -11.04
N THR A 103 -4.50 5.67 -10.04
CA THR A 103 -4.45 7.14 -10.22
C THR A 103 -3.07 7.59 -10.68
N ILE A 104 -2.00 7.07 -10.08
CA ILE A 104 -0.62 7.37 -10.47
C ILE A 104 -0.35 6.91 -11.91
N ALA A 105 -0.78 5.70 -12.27
CA ALA A 105 -0.61 5.16 -13.62
C ALA A 105 -1.37 5.99 -14.67
N LEU A 106 -2.59 6.44 -14.36
CA LEU A 106 -3.37 7.32 -15.24
C LEU A 106 -2.69 8.66 -15.43
N ILE A 107 -2.17 9.29 -14.36
CA ILE A 107 -1.41 10.55 -14.47
C ILE A 107 -0.18 10.34 -15.36
N ALA A 108 0.58 9.27 -15.14
CA ALA A 108 1.76 8.97 -15.95
C ALA A 108 1.39 8.76 -17.44
N ALA A 109 0.28 8.08 -17.73
CA ALA A 109 -0.22 7.90 -19.09
C ALA A 109 -0.59 9.23 -19.74
N VAL A 110 -1.31 10.11 -19.04
CA VAL A 110 -1.66 11.45 -19.54
C VAL A 110 -0.41 12.28 -19.82
N VAL A 111 0.55 12.29 -18.89
CA VAL A 111 1.83 12.99 -19.07
C VAL A 111 2.57 12.45 -20.28
N ALA A 112 2.65 11.13 -20.46
CA ALA A 112 3.30 10.52 -21.62
C ALA A 112 2.62 10.94 -22.94
N ILE A 113 1.28 10.96 -22.99
CA ILE A 113 0.52 11.36 -24.18
C ILE A 113 0.76 12.85 -24.52
N VAL A 114 0.82 13.72 -23.51
CA VAL A 114 0.99 15.17 -23.70
C VAL A 114 2.44 15.54 -24.02
N ALA A 115 3.41 14.88 -23.39
CA ALA A 115 4.83 15.18 -23.53
C ALA A 115 5.51 14.47 -24.71
N MET A 116 4.93 13.38 -25.24
CA MET A 116 5.50 12.74 -26.43
C MET A 116 5.38 13.67 -27.65
N PRO A 117 6.48 13.97 -28.36
CA PRO A 117 6.42 14.71 -29.60
C PRO A 117 5.59 13.93 -30.63
N LYS A 118 4.64 14.61 -31.28
CA LYS A 118 3.89 14.04 -32.40
C LYS A 118 4.89 13.69 -33.50
N ARG A 119 5.17 12.39 -33.70
CA ARG A 119 5.96 11.91 -34.84
C ARG A 119 5.33 12.44 -36.13
N ARG A 120 6.03 13.35 -36.81
CA ARG A 120 5.84 13.70 -38.22
C ARG A 120 7.10 13.28 -38.97
#